data_AF-A0A0B2WJM7-F1
#
_entry.id   AF-A0A0B2WJM7-F1
#
_cell.length_a   1.000
_cell.length_b   1.000
_cell.length_c   1.000
_cell.angle_alpha   90.00
_cell.angle_beta   90.00
_cell.angle_gamma   90.00
#
_symmetry.space_group_name_H-M   'P 1'
#
loop_
_entity.id
_entity.type
_entity.pdbx_description
1 polymer ?
#
loop_
_entity_poly.entity_id
_entity_poly.type
_entity_poly.pdbx_seq_one_letter_code
_entity_poly.pdbx_strand_id
1 'polypeptide(L)'
;MRRQVRRGDGITLPSVFIEFYTQEAAQAAHQVLTHHRPLQMSSRLLGIRPDEIIWSCLRMPWWELIIRRFGILTLVTTAIIFWAIPSALIGTISNVEGLTQKIKFLGFLNKLPGVILSFVQSFMPAAALSLLMAAVPWMLRFCGAQSGIPTTTRVELFVQNGYFAFQVVQVFLITTLTSAASSALGDILKNPLGAKDVLAQNIPKASNFYLSYIMIQCLMSGGLRLIQIFGLIRHHVISRVSEVPRSRYKRWCKLEPAHWGGVYPVYTNMGVIALSYSCIAPLVLLFAAGGLFVTQVVWKYNLLYVLDSDMDTKGLFYPRALIHLTIGLYLAEICLIGLFALKSAFGPLALMVMFFIFTGLVHFSLSDAIAPLLLNLPQTLPLEGEIQAEEKAKALREQELATARLEGDSGITGAANDYYDSEQVFGDEEPMEQSDVEEEQEDEEESGDEHGPITGTRAVEGAASIGATLKEWAKATTQAKVDKEINRSGFNEFLAKMQFWNHDKNATNEPPGFLTKWLHPEEYEDFVALRNTIPGDQLPHVEYPSEFKKRCYLPPETWAPKTTLWIPRDDARVSRQEVAHTRKYTPISDKGAALDEKGRVVVYFDQAPMKEARLLL
;
A
#
# COMPACT_ATOMS: atom_id res chain seq x y z
N MET A 1 33.36 28.16 2.22
CA MET A 1 32.27 27.27 1.76
C MET A 1 30.88 27.91 1.80
N ARG A 2 30.16 28.08 2.94
CA ARG A 2 28.79 28.65 2.96
C ARG A 2 28.67 30.01 2.25
N ARG A 3 29.65 30.89 2.43
CA ARG A 3 29.72 32.21 1.77
C ARG A 3 29.93 32.11 0.25
N GLN A 4 30.63 31.10 -0.25
CA GLN A 4 30.85 30.88 -1.68
C GLN A 4 29.58 30.35 -2.35
N VAL A 5 28.92 29.35 -1.73
CA VAL A 5 27.65 28.82 -2.22
C VAL A 5 26.58 29.92 -2.30
N ARG A 6 26.49 30.79 -1.29
CA ARG A 6 25.56 31.94 -1.30
C ARG A 6 25.90 33.01 -2.34
N ARG A 7 27.13 33.06 -2.85
CA ARG A 7 27.55 33.99 -3.91
C ARG A 7 27.30 33.43 -5.32
N GLY A 8 26.92 32.15 -5.45
CA GLY A 8 26.77 31.48 -6.73
C GLY A 8 28.04 30.80 -7.25
N ASP A 9 29.18 30.94 -6.57
CA ASP A 9 30.47 30.35 -6.96
C ASP A 9 30.59 28.84 -6.63
N GLY A 10 29.47 28.15 -6.42
CA GLY A 10 29.41 26.75 -6.00
C GLY A 10 29.30 25.78 -7.17
N ILE A 11 29.68 24.51 -6.94
CA ILE A 11 29.44 23.43 -7.90
C ILE A 11 27.93 23.14 -7.94
N THR A 12 27.34 23.20 -9.13
CA THR A 12 25.93 22.86 -9.35
C THR A 12 25.72 21.35 -9.42
N LEU A 13 24.64 20.86 -8.81
CA LEU A 13 24.24 19.45 -8.86
C LEU A 13 23.25 19.22 -10.02
N PRO A 14 23.16 18.00 -10.59
CA PRO A 14 22.21 17.66 -11.65
C PRO A 14 20.76 17.48 -11.13
N SER A 15 20.39 18.21 -10.09
CA SER A 15 19.10 18.09 -9.39
C SER A 15 18.62 19.47 -8.97
N VAL A 16 17.31 19.72 -9.09
CA VAL A 16 16.69 21.00 -8.72
C VAL A 16 15.40 20.74 -7.93
N PHE A 17 15.11 21.62 -6.98
CA PHE A 17 13.82 21.68 -6.29
C PHE A 17 13.03 22.85 -6.87
N ILE A 18 11.78 22.58 -7.25
CA ILE A 18 10.89 23.55 -7.88
C ILE A 18 9.65 23.67 -6.99
N GLU A 19 9.31 24.89 -6.60
CA GLU A 19 8.12 25.21 -5.82
C GLU A 19 7.09 25.87 -6.74
N PHE A 20 5.81 25.53 -6.55
CA PHE A 20 4.69 26.07 -7.31
C PHE A 20 3.72 26.78 -6.36
N TYR A 21 3.01 27.79 -6.87
CA TYR A 21 2.01 28.53 -6.09
C TYR A 21 0.80 27.69 -5.67
N THR A 22 0.41 26.71 -6.50
CA THR A 22 -0.73 25.82 -6.25
C THR A 22 -0.30 24.36 -6.35
N GLN A 23 -0.95 23.49 -5.57
CA GLN A 23 -0.73 22.04 -5.61
C GLN A 23 -1.16 21.44 -6.96
N GLU A 24 -2.18 22.02 -7.59
CA GLU A 24 -2.62 21.65 -8.93
C GLU A 24 -1.51 21.84 -9.97
N ALA A 25 -0.87 23.01 -10.00
CA ALA A 25 0.23 23.28 -10.93
C ALA A 25 1.42 22.33 -10.71
N ALA A 26 1.71 21.98 -9.45
CA ALA A 26 2.75 21.02 -9.13
C ALA A 26 2.43 19.59 -9.64
N GLN A 27 1.17 19.16 -9.52
CA GLN A 27 0.69 17.88 -10.05
C GLN A 27 0.71 17.86 -11.58
N ALA A 28 0.23 18.93 -12.22
CA ALA A 28 0.26 19.08 -13.67
C ALA A 28 1.70 19.00 -14.20
N ALA A 29 2.64 19.74 -13.60
CA ALA A 29 4.06 19.70 -13.98
C ALA A 29 4.72 18.32 -13.77
N HIS A 30 4.24 17.55 -12.79
CA HIS A 30 4.71 16.19 -12.54
C HIS A 30 4.22 15.20 -13.62
N GLN A 31 3.04 15.41 -14.18
CA GLN A 31 2.41 14.51 -15.15
C GLN A 31 2.79 14.85 -16.61
N VAL A 32 2.91 16.13 -16.95
CA VAL A 32 3.21 16.59 -18.32
C VAL A 32 4.63 16.18 -18.74
N LEU A 33 4.82 15.69 -19.97
CA LEU A 33 6.16 15.39 -20.49
C LEU A 33 6.98 16.68 -20.62
N THR A 34 8.11 16.75 -19.92
CA THR A 34 8.91 17.99 -19.79
C THR A 34 9.93 18.20 -20.92
N HIS A 35 10.46 17.12 -21.50
CA HIS A 35 11.57 17.20 -22.45
C HIS A 35 11.46 16.14 -23.55
N HIS A 36 11.86 16.49 -24.78
CA HIS A 36 11.77 15.63 -25.96
C HIS A 36 12.84 14.51 -25.98
N ARG A 37 14.02 14.73 -25.38
CA ARG A 37 15.07 13.69 -25.25
C ARG A 37 14.80 12.75 -24.08
N PRO A 38 15.04 11.44 -24.25
CA PRO A 38 14.88 10.46 -23.18
C PRO A 38 15.84 10.77 -22.01
N LEU A 39 15.41 10.39 -20.81
CA LEU A 39 16.19 10.50 -19.55
C LEU A 39 16.55 11.93 -19.09
N GLN A 40 16.15 12.97 -19.84
CA GLN A 40 16.26 14.36 -19.40
C GLN A 40 15.03 14.76 -18.62
N MET A 41 15.21 15.31 -17.41
CA MET A 41 14.12 15.70 -16.50
C MET A 41 13.08 14.58 -16.25
N SER A 42 13.46 13.31 -16.42
CA SER A 42 12.54 12.17 -16.35
C SER A 42 12.17 11.78 -14.91
N SER A 43 13.17 11.79 -14.01
CA SER A 43 12.97 11.46 -12.60
C SER A 43 12.41 12.66 -11.85
N ARG A 44 11.10 12.66 -11.64
CA ARG A 44 10.38 13.70 -10.90
C ARG A 44 9.77 13.08 -9.65
N LEU A 45 9.69 13.85 -8.57
CA LEU A 45 9.19 13.38 -7.30
C LEU A 45 8.39 14.51 -6.66
N LEU A 46 7.20 14.19 -6.18
CA LEU A 46 6.28 15.18 -5.64
C LEU A 46 6.07 15.01 -4.14
N GLY A 47 5.91 16.14 -3.42
CA GLY A 47 5.56 16.17 -2.00
C GLY A 47 6.62 15.53 -1.11
N ILE A 48 7.89 15.85 -1.36
CA ILE A 48 9.01 15.37 -0.55
C ILE A 48 9.18 16.29 0.64
N ARG A 49 9.22 15.70 1.85
CA ARG A 49 9.57 16.44 3.06
C ARG A 49 11.09 16.64 3.15
N PRO A 50 11.58 17.79 3.64
CA PRO A 50 13.01 18.12 3.68
C PRO A 50 13.86 17.07 4.41
N ASP A 51 13.31 16.48 5.47
CA ASP A 51 13.99 15.50 6.33
C ASP A 51 14.10 14.10 5.71
N GLU A 52 13.31 13.80 4.66
CA GLU A 52 13.34 12.51 3.95
C GLU A 52 14.40 12.45 2.84
N ILE A 53 15.03 13.59 2.53
CA ILE A 53 15.96 13.72 1.40
C ILE A 53 17.30 13.06 1.73
N ILE A 54 17.71 12.13 0.87
CA ILE A 54 19.05 11.52 0.92
C ILE A 54 19.96 12.34 0.01
N TRP A 55 20.61 13.36 0.59
CA TRP A 55 21.43 14.34 -0.14
C TRP A 55 22.58 13.73 -0.95
N SER A 56 23.15 12.60 -0.50
CA SER A 56 24.20 11.90 -1.24
C SER A 56 23.74 11.34 -2.59
N CYS A 57 22.45 11.00 -2.72
CA CYS A 57 21.88 10.49 -3.97
C CYS A 57 21.68 11.58 -5.02
N LEU A 58 21.47 12.83 -4.61
CA LEU A 58 21.24 13.95 -5.53
C LEU A 58 22.49 14.35 -6.32
N ARG A 59 23.68 13.97 -5.85
CA ARG A 59 24.95 14.21 -6.53
C ARG A 59 25.19 13.26 -7.71
N MET A 60 24.51 12.13 -7.76
CA MET A 60 24.81 11.06 -8.71
C MET A 60 24.35 11.45 -10.13
N PRO A 61 25.21 11.30 -11.16
CA PRO A 61 24.79 11.42 -12.54
C PRO A 61 23.92 10.22 -12.95
N TRP A 62 23.13 10.41 -14.02
CA TRP A 62 22.16 9.42 -14.50
C TRP A 62 22.75 8.03 -14.81
N TRP A 63 23.96 7.97 -15.38
CA TRP A 63 24.61 6.69 -15.72
C TRP A 63 25.05 5.91 -14.47
N GLU A 64 25.57 6.62 -13.45
CA GLU A 64 25.94 6.01 -12.17
C GLU A 64 24.70 5.43 -11.47
N LEU A 65 23.58 6.16 -11.53
CA LEU A 65 22.29 5.68 -11.00
C LEU A 65 21.84 4.39 -11.69
N ILE A 66 21.94 4.29 -13.02
CA ILE A 66 21.54 3.09 -13.77
C ILE A 66 22.42 1.89 -13.38
N ILE A 67 23.75 2.04 -13.38
CA ILE A 67 24.67 0.96 -13.05
C ILE A 67 24.46 0.47 -11.61
N ARG A 68 24.32 1.39 -10.65
CA ARG A 68 24.07 1.04 -9.24
C ARG A 68 22.72 0.35 -9.06
N ARG A 69 21.66 0.85 -9.69
CA ARG A 69 20.33 0.23 -9.61
C ARG A 69 20.34 -1.19 -10.19
N PHE A 70 20.96 -1.38 -11.35
CA PHE A 70 21.08 -2.71 -11.94
C PHE A 70 21.93 -3.63 -11.06
N GLY A 71 23.11 -3.18 -10.60
CA GLY A 71 23.98 -3.96 -9.73
C GLY A 71 23.32 -4.36 -8.41
N ILE A 72 22.54 -3.47 -7.79
CA ILE A 72 21.81 -3.78 -6.55
C ILE A 72 20.61 -4.68 -6.81
N LEU A 73 19.89 -4.50 -7.92
CA LEU A 73 18.82 -5.42 -8.31
C LEU A 73 19.39 -6.84 -8.48
N THR A 74 20.49 -6.99 -9.24
CA THR A 74 21.18 -8.27 -9.42
C THR A 74 21.67 -8.84 -8.09
N LEU A 75 22.23 -8.01 -7.20
CA LEU A 75 22.65 -8.45 -5.86
C LEU A 75 21.46 -8.97 -5.05
N VAL A 76 20.34 -8.26 -5.03
CA VAL A 76 19.13 -8.66 -4.29
C VAL A 76 18.54 -9.94 -4.85
N THR A 77 18.41 -10.07 -6.18
CA THR A 77 17.89 -11.31 -6.80
C THR A 77 18.81 -12.50 -6.50
N THR A 78 20.13 -12.29 -6.56
CA THR A 78 21.12 -13.31 -6.21
C THR A 78 21.02 -13.69 -4.74
N ALA A 79 20.88 -12.70 -3.85
CA ALA A 79 20.68 -12.93 -2.43
C ALA A 79 19.41 -13.73 -2.15
N ILE A 80 18.29 -13.48 -2.85
CA ILE A 80 17.06 -14.28 -2.70
C ILE A 80 17.33 -15.77 -2.97
N ILE A 81 18.11 -16.09 -4.00
CA ILE A 81 18.43 -17.49 -4.35
C ILE A 81 19.37 -18.10 -3.29
N PHE A 82 20.48 -17.45 -2.96
CA PHE A 82 21.46 -18.00 -2.02
C PHE A 82 20.97 -18.06 -0.57
N TRP A 83 20.00 -17.23 -0.19
CA TRP A 83 19.37 -17.29 1.12
C TRP A 83 18.51 -18.54 1.34
N ALA A 84 18.23 -19.31 0.27
CA ALA A 84 17.59 -20.62 0.39
C ALA A 84 18.45 -21.62 1.17
N ILE A 85 19.78 -21.49 1.13
CA ILE A 85 20.71 -22.40 1.84
C ILE A 85 20.52 -22.30 3.36
N PRO A 86 20.68 -21.12 4.01
CA PRO A 86 20.47 -21.02 5.45
C PRO A 86 19.02 -21.29 5.86
N SER A 87 18.04 -20.90 5.02
CA SER A 87 16.62 -21.21 5.26
C SER A 87 16.35 -22.71 5.27
N ALA A 88 16.87 -23.45 4.28
CA ALA A 88 16.73 -24.89 4.19
C ALA A 88 17.42 -25.62 5.34
N LEU A 89 18.59 -25.15 5.79
CA LEU A 89 19.25 -25.70 6.99
C LEU A 89 18.35 -25.58 8.22
N ILE A 90 17.72 -24.42 8.45
CA ILE A 90 16.74 -24.24 9.54
C ILE A 90 15.52 -25.15 9.34
N GLY A 91 15.04 -25.30 8.10
CA GLY A 91 13.99 -26.25 7.75
C GLY A 91 14.33 -27.69 8.15
N THR A 92 15.55 -28.17 7.87
CA THR A 92 15.96 -29.52 8.27
C THR A 92 16.06 -29.72 9.79
N ILE A 93 16.28 -28.65 10.56
CA ILE A 93 16.28 -28.68 12.04
C ILE A 93 14.88 -28.99 12.59
N SER A 94 13.80 -28.82 11.80
CA SER A 94 12.43 -29.17 12.21
C SER A 94 12.18 -30.67 12.39
N ASN A 95 13.11 -31.53 11.99
CA ASN A 95 13.03 -32.97 12.23
C ASN A 95 14.00 -33.40 13.34
N VAL A 96 13.53 -33.33 14.59
CA VAL A 96 14.33 -33.62 15.79
C VAL A 96 14.86 -35.06 15.80
N GLU A 97 14.09 -36.02 15.27
CA GLU A 97 14.51 -37.43 15.21
C GLU A 97 15.74 -37.63 14.30
N GLY A 98 15.74 -36.99 13.12
CA GLY A 98 16.87 -37.03 12.19
C GLY A 98 18.11 -36.25 12.68
N LEU A 99 17.90 -35.21 13.48
CA LEU A 99 18.98 -34.36 14.01
C LEU A 99 19.67 -34.99 15.23
N THR A 100 18.89 -35.67 16.09
CA THR A 100 19.40 -36.33 17.30
C THR A 100 20.27 -37.55 16.97
N GLN A 101 20.06 -38.18 15.82
CA GLN A 101 20.93 -39.24 15.30
C GLN A 101 22.29 -38.72 14.78
N LYS A 102 22.35 -37.49 14.25
CA LYS A 102 23.56 -36.90 13.67
C LYS A 102 24.39 -36.06 14.65
N ILE A 103 23.75 -35.42 15.63
CA ILE A 103 24.39 -34.52 16.58
C ILE A 103 24.17 -35.02 18.02
N LYS A 104 25.19 -35.69 18.58
CA LYS A 104 25.14 -36.30 19.93
C LYS A 104 24.82 -35.29 21.06
N PHE A 105 25.12 -34.00 20.87
CA PHE A 105 24.82 -32.94 21.83
C PHE A 105 23.31 -32.72 22.04
N LEU A 106 22.47 -33.05 21.05
CA LEU A 106 21.01 -32.89 21.11
C LEU A 106 20.31 -34.11 21.74
N GLY A 107 21.05 -35.13 22.20
CA GLY A 107 20.49 -36.32 22.84
C GLY A 107 19.66 -36.07 24.10
N PHE A 108 19.74 -34.88 24.70
CA PHE A 108 18.88 -34.48 25.81
C PHE A 108 17.41 -34.28 25.40
N LEU A 109 17.15 -33.95 24.12
CA LEU A 109 15.79 -33.71 23.61
C LEU A 109 14.94 -34.98 23.65
N ASN A 110 15.53 -36.15 23.42
CA ASN A 110 14.84 -37.44 23.51
C ASN A 110 14.42 -37.81 24.95
N LYS A 111 14.91 -37.10 25.97
CA LYS A 111 14.52 -37.32 27.37
C LYS A 111 13.33 -36.45 27.80
N LEU A 112 12.83 -35.58 26.93
CA LEU A 112 11.69 -34.71 27.23
C LEU A 112 10.36 -35.43 27.00
N PRO A 113 9.30 -35.08 27.77
CA PRO A 113 7.94 -35.57 27.53
C PRO A 113 7.50 -35.28 26.08
N GLY A 114 6.76 -36.21 25.46
CA GLY A 114 6.36 -36.10 24.05
C GLY A 114 5.60 -34.81 23.70
N VAL A 115 4.88 -34.22 24.66
CA VAL A 115 4.19 -32.93 24.49
C VAL A 115 5.19 -31.77 24.35
N ILE A 116 6.22 -31.72 25.19
CA ILE A 116 7.24 -30.66 25.16
C ILE A 116 8.12 -30.82 23.92
N LEU A 117 8.46 -32.05 23.55
CA LEU A 117 9.23 -32.34 22.35
C LEU A 117 8.48 -31.86 21.09
N SER A 118 7.18 -32.16 20.98
CA SER A 118 6.34 -31.73 19.85
C SER A 118 6.19 -30.20 19.76
N PHE A 119 6.06 -29.54 20.92
CA PHE A 119 6.03 -28.07 20.97
C PHE A 119 7.37 -27.47 20.52
N VAL A 120 8.50 -27.94 21.07
CA VAL A 120 9.83 -27.44 20.70
C VAL A 120 10.13 -27.71 19.23
N GLN A 121 9.74 -28.86 18.70
CA GLN A 121 9.95 -29.26 17.30
C GLN A 121 9.21 -28.37 16.30
N SER A 122 8.02 -27.88 16.66
CA SER A 122 7.24 -26.96 15.81
C SER A 122 7.58 -25.49 16.04
N PHE A 123 7.94 -25.11 17.27
CA PHE A 123 8.24 -23.73 17.66
C PHE A 123 9.64 -23.29 17.22
N MET A 124 10.66 -24.11 17.47
CA MET A 124 12.07 -23.73 17.28
C MET A 124 12.41 -23.36 15.83
N PRO A 125 11.97 -24.11 14.79
CA PRO A 125 12.24 -23.74 13.40
C PRO A 125 11.55 -22.44 13.00
N ALA A 126 10.30 -22.23 13.45
CA ALA A 126 9.57 -20.99 13.17
C ALA A 126 10.26 -19.77 13.83
N ALA A 127 10.72 -19.91 15.07
CA ALA A 127 11.46 -18.86 15.77
C ALA A 127 12.83 -18.57 15.13
N ALA A 128 13.59 -19.62 14.78
CA ALA A 128 14.89 -19.50 14.11
C ALA A 128 14.75 -18.87 12.71
N LEU A 129 13.74 -19.27 11.95
CA LEU A 129 13.44 -18.69 10.64
C LEU A 129 13.03 -17.22 10.76
N SER A 130 12.16 -16.88 11.73
CA SER A 130 11.75 -15.49 11.99
C SER A 130 12.96 -14.62 12.35
N LEU A 131 13.89 -15.13 13.18
CA LEU A 131 15.13 -14.44 13.52
C LEU A 131 16.04 -14.24 12.29
N LEU A 132 16.20 -15.27 11.45
CA LEU A 132 16.96 -15.15 10.20
C LEU A 132 16.34 -14.09 9.28
N MET A 133 15.00 -14.07 9.17
CA MET A 133 14.27 -13.10 8.35
C MET A 133 14.30 -11.68 8.93
N ALA A 134 14.55 -11.50 10.23
CA ALA A 134 14.68 -10.18 10.84
C ALA A 134 15.95 -9.42 10.37
N ALA A 135 16.99 -10.13 9.91
CA ALA A 135 18.20 -9.51 9.38
C ALA A 135 18.03 -8.93 7.96
N VAL A 136 17.12 -9.49 7.16
CA VAL A 136 16.95 -9.16 5.74
C VAL A 136 16.51 -7.71 5.50
N PRO A 137 15.53 -7.13 6.22
CA PRO A 137 15.13 -5.73 6.02
C PRO A 137 16.28 -4.75 6.25
N TRP A 138 17.18 -5.03 7.19
CA TRP A 138 18.35 -4.19 7.43
C TRP A 138 19.32 -4.20 6.24
N MET A 139 19.60 -5.40 5.69
CA MET A 139 20.40 -5.56 4.47
C MET A 139 19.76 -4.83 3.28
N LEU A 140 18.45 -4.97 3.09
CA LEU A 140 17.73 -4.33 1.98
C LEU A 140 17.70 -2.80 2.10
N ARG A 141 17.60 -2.25 3.31
CA ARG A 141 17.71 -0.80 3.54
C ARG A 141 19.08 -0.26 3.14
N PHE A 142 20.13 -0.98 3.51
CA PHE A 142 21.49 -0.64 3.10
C PHE A 142 21.62 -0.67 1.57
N CYS A 143 21.12 -1.72 0.92
CA CYS A 143 21.10 -1.82 -0.54
C CYS A 143 20.29 -0.67 -1.18
N GLY A 144 19.10 -0.37 -0.66
CA GLY A 144 18.25 0.71 -1.15
C GLY A 144 18.93 2.08 -1.05
N ALA A 145 19.61 2.37 0.06
CA ALA A 145 20.38 3.61 0.22
C ALA A 145 21.55 3.70 -0.78
N GLN A 146 22.22 2.59 -1.09
CA GLN A 146 23.31 2.55 -2.07
C GLN A 146 22.82 2.59 -3.54
N SER A 147 21.53 2.32 -3.79
CA SER A 147 20.96 2.27 -5.15
C SER A 147 20.68 3.64 -5.76
N GLY A 148 20.88 4.73 -5.02
CA GLY A 148 20.57 6.07 -5.49
C GLY A 148 19.07 6.37 -5.49
N ILE A 149 18.31 5.79 -4.57
CA ILE A 149 16.94 6.22 -4.28
C ILE A 149 17.02 7.51 -3.45
N PRO A 150 16.45 8.63 -3.92
CA PRO A 150 16.69 9.95 -3.32
C PRO A 150 15.90 10.24 -2.03
N THR A 151 14.94 9.40 -1.66
CA THR A 151 14.13 9.61 -0.44
C THR A 151 14.06 8.36 0.43
N THR A 152 14.09 8.54 1.75
CA THR A 152 13.98 7.46 2.74
C THR A 152 12.67 6.69 2.60
N THR A 153 11.56 7.39 2.35
CA THR A 153 10.24 6.83 2.03
C THR A 153 10.30 5.83 0.88
N ARG A 154 11.00 6.16 -0.21
CA ARG A 154 11.12 5.25 -1.36
C ARG A 154 12.05 4.08 -1.08
N VAL A 155 13.03 4.25 -0.19
CA VAL A 155 13.87 3.14 0.29
C VAL A 155 13.02 2.13 1.06
N GLU A 156 12.12 2.54 1.94
CA GLU A 156 11.22 1.61 2.63
C GLU A 156 10.26 0.91 1.65
N LEU A 157 9.76 1.62 0.66
CA LEU A 157 8.95 1.04 -0.43
C LEU A 157 9.72 0.01 -1.27
N PHE A 158 11.01 0.21 -1.51
CA PHE A 158 11.89 -0.78 -2.13
C PHE A 158 12.10 -1.99 -1.20
N VAL A 159 12.31 -1.75 0.09
CA VAL A 159 12.46 -2.81 1.11
C VAL A 159 11.21 -3.66 1.20
N GLN A 160 10.00 -3.05 1.13
CA GLN A 160 8.73 -3.79 1.12
C GLN A 160 8.70 -4.82 -0.01
N ASN A 161 9.00 -4.42 -1.24
CA ASN A 161 8.95 -5.30 -2.40
C ASN A 161 10.04 -6.39 -2.33
N GLY A 162 11.27 -6.00 -2.03
CA GLY A 162 12.38 -6.95 -1.90
C GLY A 162 12.13 -7.96 -0.78
N TYR A 163 11.72 -7.48 0.39
CA TYR A 163 11.50 -8.34 1.55
C TYR A 163 10.27 -9.24 1.38
N PHE A 164 9.24 -8.78 0.69
CA PHE A 164 8.11 -9.63 0.33
C PHE A 164 8.52 -10.81 -0.55
N ALA A 165 9.41 -10.59 -1.54
CA ALA A 165 9.97 -11.69 -2.33
C ALA A 165 10.76 -12.69 -1.45
N PHE A 166 11.55 -12.22 -0.48
CA PHE A 166 12.20 -13.09 0.49
C PHE A 166 11.18 -13.88 1.33
N GLN A 167 10.10 -13.25 1.79
CA GLN A 167 9.07 -13.89 2.60
C GLN A 167 8.38 -15.02 1.82
N VAL A 168 7.95 -14.77 0.58
CA VAL A 168 7.29 -15.80 -0.24
C VAL A 168 8.26 -16.93 -0.62
N VAL A 169 9.47 -16.61 -1.07
CA VAL A 169 10.41 -17.67 -1.48
C VAL A 169 10.88 -18.48 -0.27
N GLN A 170 11.26 -17.82 0.82
CA GLN A 170 11.92 -18.49 1.94
C GLN A 170 10.95 -19.07 2.96
N VAL A 171 10.00 -18.25 3.43
CA VAL A 171 9.08 -18.64 4.49
C VAL A 171 7.92 -19.47 3.94
N PHE A 172 7.47 -19.19 2.70
CA PHE A 172 6.45 -20.00 2.06
C PHE A 172 7.04 -21.19 1.28
N LEU A 173 7.70 -20.97 0.14
CA LEU A 173 8.10 -22.08 -0.74
C LEU A 173 9.16 -23.01 -0.10
N ILE A 174 10.34 -22.49 0.26
CA ILE A 174 11.44 -23.31 0.78
C ILE A 174 11.06 -24.02 2.08
N THR A 175 10.34 -23.35 2.97
CA THR A 175 9.91 -23.96 4.23
C THR A 175 8.91 -25.09 3.99
N THR A 176 7.96 -24.92 3.07
CA THR A 176 7.04 -26.01 2.66
C THR A 176 7.80 -27.21 2.11
N LEU A 177 8.80 -26.98 1.25
CA LEU A 177 9.64 -28.02 0.64
C LEU A 177 10.48 -28.77 1.69
N THR A 178 11.12 -28.04 2.60
CA THR A 178 12.04 -28.60 3.60
C THR A 178 11.33 -29.28 4.77
N SER A 179 10.21 -28.70 5.25
CA SER A 179 9.45 -29.22 6.39
C SER A 179 8.75 -30.55 6.07
N ALA A 180 8.28 -30.70 4.83
CA ALA A 180 7.56 -31.90 4.42
C ALA A 180 8.48 -33.07 4.02
N ALA A 181 9.72 -32.81 3.58
CA ALA A 181 10.66 -33.86 3.21
C ALA A 181 12.12 -33.36 3.14
N SER A 182 12.86 -33.50 4.25
CA SER A 182 14.33 -33.32 4.25
C SER A 182 15.06 -34.19 3.21
N SER A 183 14.44 -35.28 2.73
CA SER A 183 14.94 -36.12 1.63
C SER A 183 14.56 -35.61 0.23
N ALA A 184 13.43 -34.92 0.06
CA ALA A 184 12.96 -34.45 -1.25
C ALA A 184 13.84 -33.36 -1.84
N LEU A 185 14.57 -32.62 -1.00
CA LEU A 185 15.60 -31.68 -1.45
C LEU A 185 16.68 -32.39 -2.28
N GLY A 186 17.08 -33.60 -1.88
CA GLY A 186 18.01 -34.45 -2.64
C GLY A 186 17.42 -34.98 -3.94
N ASP A 187 16.10 -35.20 -3.98
CA ASP A 187 15.39 -35.68 -5.16
C ASP A 187 15.13 -34.56 -6.19
N ILE A 188 14.88 -33.32 -5.73
CA ILE A 188 14.71 -32.14 -6.58
C ILE A 188 16.04 -31.68 -7.19
N LEU A 189 17.14 -31.75 -6.43
CA LEU A 189 18.49 -31.50 -6.95
C LEU A 189 18.85 -32.46 -8.09
N LYS A 190 18.30 -33.68 -8.08
CA LYS A 190 18.49 -34.67 -9.14
C LYS A 190 17.51 -34.50 -10.30
N ASN A 191 16.25 -34.14 -10.02
CA ASN A 191 15.19 -33.99 -11.02
C ASN A 191 14.37 -32.70 -10.79
N PRO A 192 14.79 -31.55 -11.37
CA PRO A 192 14.09 -30.28 -11.18
C PRO A 192 12.67 -30.29 -11.78
N LEU A 193 12.42 -31.12 -12.80
CA LEU A 193 11.10 -31.26 -13.45
C LEU A 193 10.05 -31.97 -12.57
N GLY A 194 10.48 -32.75 -11.58
CA GLY A 194 9.58 -33.44 -10.63
C GLY A 194 9.15 -32.58 -9.43
N ALA A 195 9.67 -31.35 -9.33
CA ALA A 195 9.41 -30.47 -8.19
C ALA A 195 7.91 -30.18 -7.99
N LYS A 196 7.12 -30.09 -9.07
CA LYS A 196 5.68 -29.85 -9.01
C LYS A 196 4.90 -30.97 -8.30
N ASP A 197 5.25 -32.23 -8.56
CA ASP A 197 4.54 -33.39 -8.02
C ASP A 197 4.91 -33.59 -6.54
N VAL A 198 6.19 -33.37 -6.23
CA VAL A 198 6.70 -33.33 -4.86
C VAL A 198 6.06 -32.19 -4.06
N LEU A 199 5.91 -31.00 -4.65
CA LEU A 199 5.30 -29.85 -3.99
C LEU A 199 3.82 -30.13 -3.68
N ALA A 200 3.06 -30.62 -4.65
CA ALA A 200 1.63 -30.90 -4.48
C ALA A 200 1.34 -31.98 -3.42
N GLN A 201 2.21 -32.97 -3.25
CA GLN A 201 2.08 -33.98 -2.19
C GLN A 201 2.40 -33.44 -0.78
N ASN A 202 3.22 -32.39 -0.70
CA ASN A 202 3.83 -31.93 0.53
C ASN A 202 3.21 -30.63 1.08
N ILE A 203 2.57 -29.83 0.23
CA ILE A 203 1.82 -28.62 0.63
C ILE A 203 0.82 -28.94 1.75
N PRO A 204 -0.06 -29.97 1.66
CA PRO A 204 -1.02 -30.25 2.73
C PRO A 204 -0.37 -30.61 4.06
N LYS A 205 0.79 -31.30 4.04
CA LYS A 205 1.52 -31.72 5.25
C LYS A 205 2.15 -30.53 5.98
N ALA A 206 2.56 -29.49 5.27
CA ALA A 206 3.16 -28.29 5.86
C ALA A 206 2.16 -27.38 6.58
N SER A 207 0.85 -27.65 6.50
CA SER A 207 -0.20 -26.87 7.19
C SER A 207 0.01 -26.75 8.71
N ASN A 208 0.49 -27.81 9.37
CA ASN A 208 0.78 -27.80 10.80
C ASN A 208 1.89 -26.81 11.17
N PHE A 209 2.92 -26.67 10.33
CA PHE A 209 3.97 -25.68 10.53
C PHE A 209 3.40 -24.25 10.43
N TYR A 210 2.54 -24.00 9.44
CA TYR A 210 1.94 -22.68 9.23
C TYR A 210 0.97 -22.27 10.33
N LEU A 211 0.21 -23.21 10.89
CA LEU A 211 -0.62 -22.96 12.08
C LEU A 211 0.24 -22.44 13.25
N SER A 212 1.34 -23.14 13.56
CA SER A 212 2.27 -22.70 14.60
C SER A 212 2.95 -21.38 14.27
N TYR A 213 3.38 -21.18 13.01
CA TYR A 213 4.00 -19.94 12.56
C TYR A 213 3.08 -18.73 12.74
N ILE A 214 1.82 -18.82 12.29
CA ILE A 214 0.81 -17.75 12.42
C ILE A 214 0.59 -17.43 13.90
N MET A 215 0.44 -18.44 14.76
CA MET A 215 0.23 -18.24 16.19
C MET A 215 1.42 -17.53 16.85
N ILE A 216 2.65 -17.96 16.56
CA ILE A 216 3.86 -17.31 17.06
C ILE A 216 3.94 -15.86 16.56
N GLN A 217 3.69 -15.65 15.27
CA GLN A 217 3.81 -14.32 14.70
C GLN A 217 2.73 -13.37 15.23
N CYS A 218 1.51 -13.84 15.52
CA CYS A 218 0.46 -12.99 16.06
C CYS A 218 0.59 -12.76 17.57
N LEU A 219 0.74 -13.84 18.36
CA LEU A 219 0.75 -13.74 19.82
C LEU A 219 2.13 -13.33 20.34
N MET A 220 3.19 -14.05 19.97
CA MET A 220 4.53 -13.78 20.50
C MET A 220 5.06 -12.45 19.96
N SER A 221 5.01 -12.21 18.64
CA SER A 221 5.52 -10.93 18.10
C SER A 221 4.66 -9.74 18.54
N GLY A 222 3.34 -9.92 18.68
CA GLY A 222 2.44 -8.91 19.26
C GLY A 222 2.81 -8.59 20.71
N GLY A 223 3.01 -9.61 21.55
CA GLY A 223 3.45 -9.45 22.93
C GLY A 223 4.82 -8.77 23.06
N LEU A 224 5.80 -9.18 22.25
CA LEU A 224 7.13 -8.56 22.22
C LEU A 224 7.09 -7.07 21.82
N ARG A 225 6.17 -6.70 20.93
CA ARG A 225 5.94 -5.31 20.52
C ARG A 225 5.32 -4.48 21.65
N LEU A 226 4.41 -5.04 22.44
CA LEU A 226 3.87 -4.36 23.63
C LEU A 226 4.95 -4.16 24.71
N ILE A 227 5.81 -5.15 24.93
CA ILE A 227 6.89 -5.07 25.93
C ILE A 227 7.98 -4.06 25.50
N GLN A 228 8.17 -3.87 24.19
CA GLN A 228 9.24 -3.02 23.63
C GLN A 228 10.62 -3.34 24.21
N ILE A 229 11.03 -4.61 24.16
CA ILE A 229 12.30 -5.07 24.74
C ILE A 229 13.48 -4.20 24.26
N PHE A 230 13.56 -3.91 22.96
CA PHE A 230 14.62 -3.06 22.42
C PHE A 230 14.53 -1.61 22.92
N GLY A 231 13.33 -1.05 23.04
CA GLY A 231 13.10 0.27 23.63
C GLY A 231 13.55 0.34 25.10
N LEU A 232 13.21 -0.68 25.89
CA LEU A 232 13.63 -0.83 27.28
C LEU A 232 15.16 -0.93 27.39
N ILE A 233 15.81 -1.79 26.61
CA ILE A 233 17.28 -1.92 26.60
C ILE A 233 17.93 -0.59 26.18
N ARG A 234 17.40 0.06 25.13
CA ARG A 234 17.87 1.36 24.63
C ARG A 234 17.80 2.44 25.70
N HIS A 235 16.72 2.46 26.48
CA HIS A 235 16.48 3.50 27.47
C HIS A 235 17.10 3.20 28.84
N HIS A 236 17.19 1.95 29.28
CA HIS A 236 17.72 1.59 30.60
C HIS A 236 19.21 1.22 30.59
N VAL A 237 19.67 0.47 29.59
CA VAL A 237 21.06 -0.01 29.53
C VAL A 237 21.91 0.99 28.76
N ILE A 238 21.53 1.28 27.53
CA ILE A 238 22.34 2.07 26.59
C ILE A 238 22.41 3.57 26.98
N SER A 239 21.39 4.10 27.66
CA SER A 239 21.42 5.48 28.20
C SER A 239 22.42 5.65 29.34
N ARG A 240 22.59 4.61 30.18
CA ARG A 240 23.51 4.60 31.33
C ARG A 240 24.96 4.40 30.91
N VAL A 241 25.20 3.64 29.83
CA VAL A 241 26.54 3.41 29.28
C VAL A 241 27.05 4.61 28.48
N SER A 242 26.16 5.44 27.93
CA SER A 242 26.59 6.61 27.17
C SER A 242 27.00 7.77 28.07
N GLU A 243 28.28 8.14 28.00
CA GLU A 243 28.85 9.26 28.74
C GLU A 243 28.50 10.63 28.13
N VAL A 244 28.09 10.66 26.85
CA VAL A 244 27.82 11.90 26.11
C VAL A 244 26.39 12.41 26.42
N PRO A 245 26.23 13.60 27.07
CA PRO A 245 24.92 14.14 27.44
C PRO A 245 23.97 14.30 26.26
N ARG A 246 24.49 14.80 25.13
CA ARG A 246 23.72 15.00 23.89
C ARG A 246 23.14 13.69 23.35
N SER A 247 23.90 12.60 23.41
CA SER A 247 23.41 11.28 22.98
C SER A 247 22.32 10.76 23.90
N ARG A 248 22.44 11.02 25.21
CA ARG A 248 21.41 10.66 26.21
C ARG A 248 20.11 11.46 25.98
N TYR A 249 20.20 12.78 25.83
CA TYR A 249 19.06 13.65 25.53
C TYR A 249 18.37 13.27 24.21
N LYS A 250 19.13 13.10 23.12
CA LYS A 250 18.56 12.70 21.82
C LYS A 250 17.83 11.35 21.87
N ARG A 251 18.29 10.40 22.70
CA ARG A 251 17.61 9.11 22.89
C ARG A 251 16.36 9.23 23.76
N TRP A 252 16.33 10.18 24.69
CA TRP A 252 15.18 10.42 25.56
C TRP A 252 14.03 11.12 24.80
N CYS A 253 14.34 12.13 23.99
CA CYS A 253 13.34 12.90 23.24
C CYS A 253 12.87 12.25 21.92
N LYS A 254 13.62 11.27 21.36
CA LYS A 254 13.25 10.65 20.09
C LYS A 254 12.46 9.37 20.29
N LEU A 255 11.27 9.36 19.72
CA LEU A 255 10.45 8.17 19.49
C LEU A 255 11.10 7.28 18.42
N GLU A 256 10.70 6.02 18.36
CA GLU A 256 11.20 5.08 17.38
C GLU A 256 10.41 5.24 16.07
N PRO A 257 11.08 5.54 14.93
CA PRO A 257 10.39 5.65 13.66
C PRO A 257 9.88 4.28 13.20
N ALA A 258 8.65 4.24 12.69
CA ALA A 258 8.06 3.03 12.17
C ALA A 258 8.68 2.65 10.81
N HIS A 259 9.39 1.53 10.78
CA HIS A 259 10.04 1.02 9.57
C HIS A 259 9.12 0.07 8.79
N TRP A 260 8.12 0.65 8.13
CA TRP A 260 7.02 -0.05 7.47
C TRP A 260 7.45 -1.06 6.40
N GLY A 261 8.55 -0.83 5.68
CA GLY A 261 9.03 -1.73 4.64
C GLY A 261 9.43 -3.12 5.17
N GLY A 262 9.80 -3.23 6.45
CA GLY A 262 10.07 -4.53 7.08
C GLY A 262 8.84 -5.14 7.76
N VAL A 263 7.79 -4.36 7.97
CA VAL A 263 6.60 -4.76 8.73
C VAL A 263 5.55 -5.35 7.82
N TYR A 264 5.18 -4.61 6.76
CA TYR A 264 4.12 -5.02 5.83
C TYR A 264 4.34 -6.42 5.25
N PRO A 265 5.53 -6.76 4.72
CA PRO A 265 5.73 -8.06 4.08
C PRO A 265 5.52 -9.28 4.98
N VAL A 266 5.75 -9.15 6.28
CA VAL A 266 5.51 -10.25 7.24
C VAL A 266 4.02 -10.58 7.33
N TYR A 267 3.18 -9.55 7.49
CA TYR A 267 1.73 -9.73 7.59
C TYR A 267 1.10 -10.03 6.23
N THR A 268 1.62 -9.44 5.15
CA THR A 268 1.19 -9.78 3.79
C THR A 268 1.49 -11.25 3.49
N ASN A 269 2.67 -11.77 3.84
CA ASN A 269 2.99 -13.18 3.66
C ASN A 269 2.10 -14.09 4.52
N MET A 270 1.70 -13.63 5.71
CA MET A 270 0.70 -14.34 6.52
C MET A 270 -0.66 -14.43 5.81
N GLY A 271 -1.08 -13.34 5.15
CA GLY A 271 -2.27 -13.35 4.29
C GLY A 271 -2.11 -14.28 3.08
N VAL A 272 -0.94 -14.28 2.43
CA VAL A 272 -0.61 -15.21 1.33
C VAL A 272 -0.75 -16.67 1.79
N ILE A 273 -0.20 -17.02 2.97
CA ILE A 273 -0.34 -18.36 3.57
C ILE A 273 -1.80 -18.69 3.86
N ALA A 274 -2.55 -17.76 4.46
CA ALA A 274 -3.96 -17.98 4.79
C ALA A 274 -4.81 -18.20 3.53
N LEU A 275 -4.57 -17.43 2.46
CA LEU A 275 -5.25 -17.59 1.17
C LEU A 275 -4.87 -18.91 0.50
N SER A 276 -3.58 -19.27 0.46
CA SER A 276 -3.12 -20.51 -0.17
C SER A 276 -3.65 -21.77 0.52
N TYR A 277 -3.80 -21.73 1.85
CA TYR A 277 -4.28 -22.86 2.65
C TYR A 277 -5.79 -22.84 2.91
N SER A 278 -6.51 -21.80 2.50
CA SER A 278 -7.95 -21.63 2.75
C SER A 278 -8.78 -22.86 2.31
N CYS A 279 -8.51 -23.38 1.10
CA CYS A 279 -9.20 -24.55 0.55
C CYS A 279 -8.59 -25.89 0.99
N ILE A 280 -7.31 -25.91 1.39
CA ILE A 280 -6.58 -27.15 1.72
C ILE A 280 -6.79 -27.52 3.20
N ALA A 281 -6.66 -26.55 4.09
CA ALA A 281 -6.78 -26.69 5.53
C ALA A 281 -7.57 -25.49 6.10
N PRO A 282 -8.91 -25.52 6.07
CA PRO A 282 -9.76 -24.38 6.44
C PRO A 282 -9.53 -23.85 7.86
N LEU A 283 -9.05 -24.71 8.77
CA LEU A 283 -8.70 -24.34 10.14
C LEU A 283 -7.67 -23.18 10.20
N VAL A 284 -6.79 -23.05 9.19
CA VAL A 284 -5.81 -21.96 9.10
C VAL A 284 -6.50 -20.59 9.10
N LEU A 285 -7.69 -20.47 8.49
CA LEU A 285 -8.43 -19.20 8.45
C LEU A 285 -8.88 -18.75 9.84
N LEU A 286 -9.30 -19.68 10.70
CA LEU A 286 -9.73 -19.35 12.06
C LEU A 286 -8.58 -18.76 12.88
N PHE A 287 -7.40 -19.39 12.82
CA PHE A 287 -6.21 -18.89 13.51
C PHE A 287 -5.65 -17.60 12.89
N ALA A 288 -5.71 -17.47 11.56
CA ALA A 288 -5.30 -16.24 10.87
C ALA A 288 -6.21 -15.06 11.24
N ALA A 289 -7.53 -15.25 11.25
CA ALA A 289 -8.50 -14.21 11.61
C ALA A 289 -8.32 -13.78 13.08
N GLY A 290 -8.28 -14.72 14.01
CA GLY A 290 -8.05 -14.42 15.43
C GLY A 290 -6.69 -13.76 15.69
N GLY A 291 -5.63 -14.23 15.02
CA GLY A 291 -4.29 -13.67 15.14
C GLY A 291 -4.17 -12.25 14.58
N LEU A 292 -4.79 -11.98 13.42
CA LEU A 292 -4.87 -10.65 12.83
C LEU A 292 -5.67 -9.68 13.69
N PHE A 293 -6.77 -10.14 14.31
CA PHE A 293 -7.56 -9.32 15.24
C PHE A 293 -6.73 -8.87 16.45
N VAL A 294 -6.00 -9.79 17.10
CA VAL A 294 -5.10 -9.44 18.22
C VAL A 294 -4.00 -8.47 17.73
N THR A 295 -3.44 -8.73 16.57
CA THR A 295 -2.42 -7.88 15.94
C THR A 295 -2.95 -6.46 15.69
N GLN A 296 -4.18 -6.32 15.22
CA GLN A 296 -4.84 -5.02 15.00
C GLN A 296 -4.90 -4.21 16.30
N VAL A 297 -5.31 -4.82 17.42
CA VAL A 297 -5.37 -4.16 18.73
C VAL A 297 -3.98 -3.70 19.18
N VAL A 298 -2.97 -4.56 19.05
CA VAL A 298 -1.58 -4.25 19.41
C VAL A 298 -1.03 -3.10 18.57
N TRP A 299 -1.27 -3.10 17.26
CA TRP A 299 -0.80 -2.04 16.38
C TRP A 299 -1.51 -0.71 16.64
N LYS A 300 -2.81 -0.72 16.93
CA LYS A 300 -3.55 0.48 17.31
C LYS A 300 -2.92 1.15 18.54
N TYR A 301 -2.56 0.37 19.57
CA TYR A 301 -1.85 0.90 20.74
C TYR A 301 -0.48 1.48 20.38
N ASN A 302 0.34 0.75 19.62
CA ASN A 302 1.68 1.21 19.26
C ASN A 302 1.68 2.47 18.37
N LEU A 303 0.72 2.56 17.44
CA LEU A 303 0.56 3.74 16.58
C LEU A 303 0.19 5.00 17.38
N LEU A 304 -0.62 4.86 18.44
CA LEU A 304 -1.08 6.00 19.24
C LEU A 304 -0.05 6.47 20.28
N TYR A 305 0.71 5.54 20.88
CA TYR A 305 1.50 5.86 22.09
C TYR A 305 3.02 5.67 21.95
N VAL A 306 3.51 5.02 20.89
CA VAL A 306 4.89 4.49 20.87
C VAL A 306 5.68 4.95 19.65
N LEU A 307 5.06 4.88 18.48
CA LEU A 307 5.74 5.06 17.20
C LEU A 307 5.75 6.53 16.77
N ASP A 308 6.83 6.91 16.11
CA ASP A 308 6.95 8.21 15.43
C ASP A 308 6.37 8.13 14.01
N SER A 309 5.62 9.16 13.61
CA SER A 309 5.03 9.36 12.27
C SER A 309 5.94 10.17 11.32
N ASP A 310 7.22 10.35 11.70
CA ASP A 310 8.26 11.05 10.92
C ASP A 310 8.31 10.62 9.43
N MET A 311 7.94 9.38 9.07
CA MET A 311 7.89 8.89 7.68
C MET A 311 6.46 8.75 7.14
N ASP A 312 6.18 9.43 6.03
CA ASP A 312 4.88 9.50 5.38
C ASP A 312 5.03 9.08 3.93
N THR A 313 4.22 8.09 3.58
CA THR A 313 4.21 7.48 2.26
C THR A 313 2.88 7.70 1.56
N LYS A 314 2.01 8.55 2.11
CA LYS A 314 0.67 8.83 1.61
C LYS A 314 -0.18 7.55 1.47
N GLY A 315 0.08 6.57 2.34
CA GLY A 315 -0.60 5.28 2.33
C GLY A 315 -0.09 4.24 1.31
N LEU A 316 0.95 4.53 0.53
CA LEU A 316 1.45 3.65 -0.56
C LEU A 316 1.78 2.22 -0.16
N PHE A 317 2.12 1.96 1.11
CA PHE A 317 2.38 0.60 1.58
C PHE A 317 1.15 -0.30 1.48
N TYR A 318 -0.06 0.25 1.70
CA TYR A 318 -1.30 -0.52 1.75
C TYR A 318 -1.72 -1.07 0.38
N PRO A 319 -1.88 -0.25 -0.69
CA PRO A 319 -2.20 -0.76 -2.02
C PRO A 319 -1.19 -1.77 -2.54
N ARG A 320 0.10 -1.57 -2.23
CA ARG A 320 1.15 -2.55 -2.56
C ARG A 320 0.98 -3.87 -1.83
N ALA A 321 0.65 -3.83 -0.55
CA ALA A 321 0.37 -5.03 0.22
C ALA A 321 -0.86 -5.78 -0.31
N LEU A 322 -1.89 -5.07 -0.76
CA LEU A 322 -3.06 -5.69 -1.41
C LEU A 322 -2.67 -6.38 -2.72
N ILE A 323 -1.91 -5.71 -3.59
CA ILE A 323 -1.40 -6.32 -4.83
C ILE A 323 -0.53 -7.53 -4.52
N HIS A 324 0.26 -7.50 -3.45
CA HIS A 324 1.03 -8.67 -3.01
C HIS A 324 0.17 -9.84 -2.52
N LEU A 325 -1.05 -9.61 -2.01
CA LEU A 325 -1.96 -10.71 -1.62
C LEU A 325 -2.45 -11.50 -2.83
N THR A 326 -2.50 -10.91 -4.03
CA THR A 326 -2.86 -11.63 -5.27
C THR A 326 -1.89 -12.77 -5.56
N ILE A 327 -0.63 -12.66 -5.13
CA ILE A 327 0.35 -13.75 -5.21
C ILE A 327 -0.07 -14.96 -4.36
N GLY A 328 -0.74 -14.74 -3.23
CA GLY A 328 -1.37 -15.81 -2.45
C GLY A 328 -2.48 -16.53 -3.20
N LEU A 329 -3.28 -15.79 -3.96
CA LEU A 329 -4.33 -16.36 -4.81
C LEU A 329 -3.73 -17.20 -5.94
N TYR A 330 -2.72 -16.69 -6.66
CA TYR A 330 -2.01 -17.47 -7.68
C TYR A 330 -1.38 -18.73 -7.10
N LEU A 331 -0.77 -18.65 -5.91
CA LEU A 331 -0.22 -19.82 -5.24
C LEU A 331 -1.32 -20.83 -4.90
N ALA A 332 -2.48 -20.38 -4.39
CA ALA A 332 -3.63 -21.25 -4.12
C ALA A 332 -4.10 -21.99 -5.38
N GLU A 333 -4.29 -21.27 -6.48
CA GLU A 333 -4.73 -21.81 -7.77
C GLU A 333 -3.73 -22.82 -8.34
N ILE A 334 -2.44 -22.48 -8.36
CA ILE A 334 -1.36 -23.39 -8.82
C ILE A 334 -1.32 -24.67 -7.96
N CYS A 335 -1.48 -24.53 -6.63
CA CYS A 335 -1.52 -25.68 -5.73
C CYS A 335 -2.73 -26.59 -6.00
N LEU A 336 -3.91 -26.02 -6.21
CA LEU A 336 -5.13 -26.77 -6.52
C LEU A 336 -5.05 -27.45 -7.90
N ILE A 337 -4.49 -26.78 -8.90
CA ILE A 337 -4.18 -27.37 -10.21
C ILE A 337 -3.27 -28.61 -10.02
N GLY A 338 -2.21 -28.48 -9.22
CA GLY A 338 -1.31 -29.59 -8.91
C GLY A 338 -2.02 -30.75 -8.21
N LEU A 339 -2.88 -30.47 -7.22
CA LEU A 339 -3.64 -31.48 -6.50
C LEU A 339 -4.67 -32.21 -7.39
N PHE A 340 -5.41 -31.50 -8.23
CA PHE A 340 -6.37 -32.10 -9.17
C PHE A 340 -5.68 -32.91 -10.27
N ALA A 341 -4.51 -32.46 -10.74
CA ALA A 341 -3.68 -33.22 -11.67
C ALA A 341 -3.22 -34.55 -11.06
N LEU A 342 -2.72 -34.53 -9.81
CA LEU A 342 -2.31 -35.77 -9.10
C LEU A 342 -3.47 -36.74 -8.88
N LYS A 343 -4.69 -36.23 -8.70
CA LYS A 343 -5.91 -37.04 -8.53
C LYS A 343 -6.61 -37.41 -9.84
N SER A 344 -6.05 -37.03 -10.99
CA SER A 344 -6.64 -37.28 -12.32
C SER A 344 -8.07 -36.75 -12.48
N ALA A 345 -8.41 -35.65 -11.81
CA ALA A 345 -9.73 -35.03 -11.87
C ALA A 345 -9.78 -33.96 -12.99
N PHE A 346 -10.03 -34.39 -14.23
CA PHE A 346 -9.93 -33.54 -15.42
C PHE A 346 -10.93 -32.36 -15.46
N GLY A 347 -12.16 -32.54 -15.00
CA GLY A 347 -13.18 -31.48 -14.98
C GLY A 347 -12.78 -30.30 -14.07
N PRO A 348 -12.56 -30.54 -12.77
CA PRO A 348 -12.08 -29.51 -11.84
C PRO A 348 -10.74 -28.89 -12.26
N LEU A 349 -9.84 -29.68 -12.84
CA LEU A 349 -8.57 -29.19 -13.37
C LEU A 349 -8.77 -28.13 -14.47
N ALA A 350 -9.64 -28.40 -15.45
CA ALA A 350 -9.91 -27.46 -16.54
C ALA A 350 -10.55 -26.16 -16.04
N LEU A 351 -11.50 -26.24 -15.10
CA LEU A 351 -12.11 -25.07 -14.48
C LEU A 351 -11.09 -24.24 -13.70
N MET A 352 -10.18 -24.87 -12.95
CA MET A 352 -9.13 -24.15 -12.22
C MET A 352 -8.13 -23.46 -13.15
N VAL A 353 -7.77 -24.06 -14.27
CA VAL A 353 -6.90 -23.41 -15.27
C VAL A 353 -7.60 -22.20 -15.90
N MET A 354 -8.89 -22.30 -16.22
CA MET A 354 -9.69 -21.17 -16.69
C MET A 354 -9.75 -20.05 -15.63
N PHE A 355 -9.97 -20.41 -14.37
CA PHE A 355 -9.99 -19.47 -13.26
C PHE A 355 -8.63 -18.76 -13.08
N PHE A 356 -7.50 -19.49 -13.19
CA PHE A 356 -6.16 -18.89 -13.14
C PHE A 356 -5.93 -17.84 -14.23
N ILE A 357 -6.38 -18.11 -15.46
CA ILE A 357 -6.30 -17.14 -16.56
C ILE A 357 -7.18 -15.92 -16.26
N PHE A 358 -8.40 -16.15 -15.78
CA PHE A 358 -9.32 -15.07 -15.40
C PHE A 358 -8.75 -14.18 -14.29
N THR A 359 -8.18 -14.76 -13.24
CA THR A 359 -7.47 -14.03 -12.19
C THR A 359 -6.31 -13.20 -12.75
N GLY A 360 -5.56 -13.74 -13.71
CA GLY A 360 -4.56 -13.03 -14.49
C GLY A 360 -5.08 -11.76 -15.18
N LEU A 361 -6.18 -11.89 -15.91
CA LEU A 361 -6.81 -10.78 -16.63
C LEU A 361 -7.35 -9.70 -15.69
N VAL A 362 -8.03 -10.11 -14.61
CA VAL A 362 -8.55 -9.18 -13.60
C VAL A 362 -7.42 -8.42 -12.91
N HIS A 363 -6.35 -9.12 -12.51
CA HIS A 363 -5.20 -8.47 -11.86
C HIS A 363 -4.49 -7.48 -12.80
N PHE A 364 -4.34 -7.82 -14.09
CA PHE A 364 -3.78 -6.91 -15.08
C PHE A 364 -4.65 -5.66 -15.26
N SER A 365 -5.97 -5.85 -15.48
CA SER A 365 -6.93 -4.76 -15.64
C SER A 365 -6.98 -3.86 -14.40
N LEU A 366 -6.98 -4.45 -13.20
CA LEU A 366 -7.03 -3.71 -11.94
C LEU A 366 -5.74 -2.91 -11.72
N SER A 367 -4.59 -3.52 -12.01
CA SER A 367 -3.28 -2.85 -11.87
C SER A 367 -3.16 -1.66 -12.80
N ASP A 368 -3.61 -1.79 -14.05
CA ASP A 368 -3.57 -0.71 -15.04
C ASP A 368 -4.49 0.47 -14.64
N ALA A 369 -5.69 0.16 -14.13
CA ALA A 369 -6.63 1.18 -13.66
C ALA A 369 -6.16 1.92 -12.39
N ILE A 370 -5.57 1.20 -11.42
CA ILE A 370 -5.19 1.78 -10.12
C ILE A 370 -3.81 2.45 -10.16
N ALA A 371 -2.86 1.95 -10.94
CA ALA A 371 -1.49 2.47 -11.00
C ALA A 371 -1.36 4.00 -11.12
N PRO A 372 -2.11 4.70 -12.00
CA PRO A 372 -2.01 6.16 -12.10
C PRO A 372 -2.46 6.87 -10.82
N LEU A 373 -3.45 6.33 -10.12
CA LEU A 373 -4.05 6.91 -8.90
C LEU A 373 -3.15 6.77 -7.66
N LEU A 374 -2.17 5.85 -7.68
CA LEU A 374 -1.28 5.64 -6.53
C LEU A 374 -0.25 6.75 -6.35
N LEU A 375 0.19 7.39 -7.44
CA LEU A 375 1.29 8.35 -7.41
C LEU A 375 0.81 9.80 -7.60
N ASN A 376 -0.33 9.97 -8.28
CA ASN A 376 -0.81 11.24 -8.77
C ASN A 376 -2.22 11.54 -8.25
N LEU A 377 -2.51 12.82 -8.04
CA LEU A 377 -3.85 13.26 -7.68
C LEU A 377 -4.61 13.71 -8.94
N PRO A 378 -5.86 13.25 -9.16
CA PRO A 378 -6.70 13.75 -10.23
C PRO A 378 -7.08 15.23 -10.04
N GLN A 379 -7.26 15.95 -11.15
CA GLN A 379 -7.76 17.34 -11.15
C GLN A 379 -9.24 17.45 -10.79
N THR A 380 -10.00 16.35 -10.84
CA THR A 380 -11.42 16.32 -10.49
C THR A 380 -11.64 16.34 -8.97
N LEU A 381 -10.68 15.88 -8.15
CA LEU A 381 -10.79 15.84 -6.68
C LEU A 381 -11.20 17.17 -6.01
N PRO A 382 -10.61 18.34 -6.34
CA PRO A 382 -11.06 19.60 -5.74
C PRO A 382 -12.52 19.94 -6.07
N LEU A 383 -13.04 19.45 -7.20
CA LEU A 383 -14.39 19.72 -7.70
C LEU A 383 -15.41 18.64 -7.32
N GLU A 384 -14.94 17.50 -6.82
CA GLU A 384 -15.78 16.30 -6.58
C GLU A 384 -16.94 16.56 -5.61
N GLY A 385 -16.73 17.39 -4.58
CA GLY A 385 -17.81 17.76 -3.66
C GLY A 385 -18.91 18.59 -4.33
N GLU A 386 -18.56 19.44 -5.29
CA GLU A 386 -19.52 20.23 -6.07
C GLU A 386 -20.26 19.33 -7.07
N ILE A 387 -19.53 18.44 -7.75
CA ILE A 387 -20.09 17.47 -8.70
C ILE A 387 -21.11 16.56 -8.00
N GLN A 388 -20.79 16.03 -6.82
CA GLN A 388 -21.71 15.18 -6.06
C GLN A 388 -22.96 15.92 -5.60
N ALA A 389 -22.83 17.20 -5.23
CA ALA A 389 -23.96 18.03 -4.86
C ALA A 389 -24.89 18.29 -6.06
N GLU A 390 -24.32 18.52 -7.25
CA GLU A 390 -25.08 18.67 -8.49
C GLU A 390 -25.77 17.38 -8.92
N GLU A 391 -25.09 16.23 -8.84
CA GLU A 391 -25.68 14.92 -9.14
C GLU A 391 -26.83 14.59 -8.20
N LYS A 392 -26.66 14.86 -6.90
CA LYS A 392 -27.73 14.69 -5.91
C LYS A 392 -28.92 15.60 -6.19
N ALA A 393 -28.67 16.85 -6.59
CA ALA A 393 -29.72 17.78 -6.97
C ALA A 393 -30.48 17.33 -8.24
N LYS A 394 -29.77 16.75 -9.23
CA LYS A 394 -30.39 16.17 -10.43
C LYS A 394 -31.25 14.95 -10.10
N ALA A 395 -30.73 14.01 -9.30
CA ALA A 395 -31.47 12.83 -8.87
C ALA A 395 -32.75 13.17 -8.09
N LEU A 396 -32.69 14.20 -7.23
CA LEU A 396 -33.86 14.68 -6.49
C LEU A 396 -34.92 15.27 -7.44
N ARG A 397 -34.51 16.06 -8.45
CA ARG A 397 -35.44 16.55 -9.48
C ARG A 397 -36.06 15.41 -10.30
N GLU A 398 -35.28 14.38 -10.62
CA GLU A 398 -35.78 13.21 -11.34
C GLU A 398 -36.78 12.40 -10.50
N GLN A 399 -36.55 12.27 -9.19
CA GLN A 399 -37.52 11.69 -8.27
C GLN A 399 -38.79 12.53 -8.18
N GLU A 400 -38.68 13.85 -8.05
CA GLU A 400 -39.83 14.76 -8.04
C GLU A 400 -40.65 14.65 -9.34
N LEU A 401 -39.98 14.54 -10.50
CA LEU A 401 -40.62 14.30 -11.79
C LEU A 401 -41.28 12.92 -11.87
N ALA A 402 -40.66 11.88 -11.29
CA ALA A 402 -41.22 10.53 -11.25
C ALA A 402 -42.42 10.44 -10.31
N THR A 403 -42.39 11.08 -9.14
CA THR A 403 -43.53 11.17 -8.22
C THR A 403 -44.66 12.00 -8.83
N ALA A 404 -44.35 13.10 -9.52
CA ALA A 404 -45.35 13.90 -10.23
C ALA A 404 -46.02 13.12 -11.37
N ARG A 405 -45.29 12.23 -12.08
CA ARG A 405 -45.85 11.31 -13.07
C ARG A 405 -46.78 10.25 -12.46
N LEU A 406 -46.49 9.81 -11.23
CA LEU A 406 -47.32 8.83 -10.51
C LEU A 406 -48.57 9.46 -9.87
N GLU A 407 -48.47 10.70 -9.37
CA GLU A 407 -49.62 11.43 -8.82
C GLU A 407 -50.62 11.85 -9.92
N GLY A 408 -50.14 12.16 -11.13
CA GLY A 408 -50.99 12.40 -12.31
C GLY A 408 -51.80 11.20 -12.80
N ASP A 409 -51.45 9.98 -12.38
CA ASP A 409 -52.15 8.73 -12.75
C ASP A 409 -53.15 8.27 -11.65
N SER A 410 -53.15 8.95 -10.50
CA SER A 410 -54.04 8.66 -9.36
C SER A 410 -55.35 9.46 -9.34
N GLY A 411 -55.69 10.07 -10.48
CA GLY A 411 -56.93 10.81 -10.67
C GLY A 411 -57.30 10.98 -12.13
N ILE A 412 -57.64 9.89 -12.82
CA ILE A 412 -58.77 9.76 -13.78
C ILE A 412 -58.85 8.29 -14.22
N THR A 413 -59.91 7.61 -13.79
CA THR A 413 -60.36 6.38 -14.44
C THR A 413 -61.00 6.75 -15.78
N GLY A 414 -60.33 6.42 -16.88
CA GLY A 414 -60.96 6.17 -18.19
C GLY A 414 -61.11 7.37 -19.13
N ALA A 415 -60.23 7.45 -20.12
CA ALA A 415 -60.56 7.94 -21.47
C ALA A 415 -59.57 7.39 -22.49
N ALA A 416 -59.64 6.08 -22.74
CA ALA A 416 -59.02 5.44 -23.89
C ALA A 416 -59.82 5.72 -25.18
N ASN A 417 -60.25 6.96 -25.43
CA ASN A 417 -61.30 7.20 -26.42
C ASN A 417 -61.31 8.56 -27.15
N ASP A 418 -60.14 9.10 -27.54
CA ASP A 418 -60.11 10.25 -28.48
C ASP A 418 -59.19 10.03 -29.70
N TYR A 419 -58.95 8.76 -30.07
CA TYR A 419 -58.19 8.44 -31.30
C TYR A 419 -59.07 8.18 -32.54
N TYR A 420 -60.39 8.41 -32.47
CA TYR A 420 -61.29 8.38 -33.62
C TYR A 420 -62.47 9.33 -33.40
N ASP A 421 -62.35 10.57 -33.88
CA ASP A 421 -63.53 11.38 -34.25
C ASP A 421 -63.64 11.37 -35.78
N SER A 422 -64.74 10.81 -36.28
CA SER A 422 -64.94 10.49 -37.70
C SER A 422 -66.07 11.26 -38.38
N GLU A 423 -66.58 12.35 -37.79
CA GLU A 423 -67.59 13.19 -38.45
C GLU A 423 -67.50 14.67 -38.08
N GLN A 424 -66.55 15.42 -38.66
CA GLN A 424 -66.77 16.82 -39.04
C GLN A 424 -66.15 17.11 -40.41
N VAL A 425 -67.05 17.19 -41.40
CA VAL A 425 -66.84 17.57 -42.81
C VAL A 425 -67.63 18.86 -43.06
N PHE A 426 -67.18 19.65 -44.05
CA PHE A 426 -67.67 20.93 -44.62
C PHE A 426 -67.02 22.18 -44.00
N GLY A 427 -66.27 23.03 -44.72
CA GLY A 427 -66.35 23.44 -46.14
C GLY A 427 -66.76 24.92 -46.16
N ASP A 428 -65.82 25.85 -46.45
CA ASP A 428 -65.81 26.75 -47.63
C ASP A 428 -66.27 28.18 -47.21
N GLU A 429 -65.84 29.34 -47.73
CA GLU A 429 -64.97 29.81 -48.85
C GLU A 429 -64.88 31.37 -48.69
N GLU A 430 -63.71 32.02 -48.74
CA GLU A 430 -63.09 32.81 -49.87
C GLU A 430 -63.47 34.32 -49.98
N PRO A 431 -62.75 35.20 -50.75
CA PRO A 431 -61.33 35.22 -51.19
C PRO A 431 -60.65 36.65 -51.21
N MET A 432 -59.44 36.73 -51.83
CA MET A 432 -58.71 37.89 -52.43
C MET A 432 -57.90 38.83 -51.51
N GLU A 433 -56.69 39.34 -51.80
CA GLU A 433 -55.81 39.55 -53.00
C GLU A 433 -54.36 39.78 -52.46
N GLN A 434 -53.29 39.11 -52.93
CA GLN A 434 -52.32 39.46 -54.00
C GLN A 434 -51.12 40.38 -53.62
N SER A 435 -49.91 39.88 -53.91
CA SER A 435 -48.70 40.52 -54.51
C SER A 435 -47.37 40.38 -53.72
N ASP A 436 -46.44 39.55 -54.22
CA ASP A 436 -45.18 39.90 -54.92
C ASP A 436 -44.46 41.22 -54.47
N VAL A 437 -43.13 41.42 -54.33
CA VAL A 437 -41.88 40.77 -54.81
C VAL A 437 -40.65 41.63 -54.32
N GLU A 438 -39.44 41.02 -54.26
CA GLU A 438 -38.02 41.56 -54.32
C GLU A 438 -37.48 42.56 -53.24
N GLU A 439 -36.21 42.50 -52.78
CA GLU A 439 -34.91 42.52 -53.51
C GLU A 439 -33.78 41.59 -52.91
N GLU A 440 -33.08 40.90 -53.82
CA GLU A 440 -31.61 40.66 -54.06
C GLU A 440 -30.56 41.00 -52.95
N GLN A 441 -29.39 40.34 -52.74
CA GLN A 441 -28.44 39.55 -53.56
C GLN A 441 -27.34 38.90 -52.64
N GLU A 442 -26.78 37.74 -53.04
CA GLU A 442 -25.36 37.23 -52.94
C GLU A 442 -24.64 37.17 -51.55
N ASP A 443 -23.87 36.16 -51.08
CA ASP A 443 -23.12 35.02 -51.65
C ASP A 443 -22.70 34.01 -50.54
N GLU A 444 -22.14 32.87 -50.98
CA GLU A 444 -21.66 31.64 -50.31
C GLU A 444 -20.60 31.79 -49.19
N GLU A 445 -20.61 30.89 -48.18
CA GLU A 445 -19.55 29.88 -47.90
C GLU A 445 -19.61 29.26 -46.47
N GLU A 446 -19.70 27.92 -46.50
CA GLU A 446 -19.07 26.88 -45.66
C GLU A 446 -18.97 26.85 -44.12
N SER A 447 -19.33 25.64 -43.66
CA SER A 447 -18.77 24.84 -42.55
C SER A 447 -19.40 24.99 -41.16
N GLY A 448 -19.95 23.88 -40.69
CA GLY A 448 -20.63 23.74 -39.41
C GLY A 448 -19.70 23.38 -38.27
N ASP A 449 -20.26 23.42 -37.06
CA ASP A 449 -20.02 22.43 -36.01
C ASP A 449 -21.15 22.51 -34.97
N GLU A 450 -21.79 21.36 -34.75
CA GLU A 450 -22.83 21.15 -33.74
C GLU A 450 -22.21 20.97 -32.35
N HIS A 451 -22.74 21.70 -31.36
CA HIS A 451 -22.53 21.41 -29.94
C HIS A 451 -23.48 20.28 -29.49
N GLY A 452 -22.95 19.07 -29.30
CA GLY A 452 -23.59 18.00 -28.53
C GLY A 452 -23.05 17.94 -27.09
N PRO A 453 -23.89 17.65 -26.07
CA PRO A 453 -23.44 17.53 -24.68
C PRO A 453 -22.67 16.22 -24.46
N ILE A 454 -21.48 16.35 -23.88
CA ILE A 454 -20.55 15.25 -23.57
C ILE A 454 -21.00 14.58 -22.26
N THR A 455 -21.55 13.37 -22.35
CA THR A 455 -21.68 12.45 -21.21
C THR A 455 -20.52 11.46 -21.26
N GLY A 456 -19.62 11.55 -20.27
CA GLY A 456 -18.42 10.74 -20.18
C GLY A 456 -18.70 9.35 -19.62
N THR A 457 -18.89 8.36 -20.49
CA THR A 457 -18.63 6.95 -20.20
C THR A 457 -17.22 6.61 -20.68
N ARG A 458 -16.22 6.73 -19.80
CA ARG A 458 -14.83 6.41 -20.15
C ARG A 458 -14.21 5.39 -19.20
N ALA A 459 -14.80 4.21 -19.25
CA ALA A 459 -14.13 2.94 -19.03
C ALA A 459 -14.95 1.91 -19.81
N VAL A 460 -14.32 0.88 -20.38
CA VAL A 460 -14.94 -0.18 -21.22
C VAL A 460 -14.94 0.12 -22.74
N GLU A 461 -13.79 0.46 -23.32
CA GLU A 461 -13.58 0.34 -24.77
C GLU A 461 -12.93 -1.01 -25.16
N GLY A 462 -12.34 -1.73 -24.20
CA GLY A 462 -11.71 -3.04 -24.42
C GLY A 462 -12.68 -4.23 -24.43
N ALA A 463 -13.86 -4.11 -23.80
CA ALA A 463 -14.88 -5.18 -23.82
C ALA A 463 -15.78 -5.13 -25.05
N ALA A 464 -15.73 -4.05 -25.83
CA ALA A 464 -16.53 -3.90 -27.04
C ALA A 464 -16.13 -4.92 -28.13
N SER A 465 -14.85 -5.29 -28.23
CA SER A 465 -14.37 -6.26 -29.23
C SER A 465 -14.72 -7.72 -28.87
N ILE A 466 -14.62 -8.08 -27.58
CA ILE A 466 -15.04 -9.38 -27.07
C ILE A 466 -16.57 -9.49 -27.14
N GLY A 467 -17.29 -8.41 -26.78
CA GLY A 467 -18.74 -8.32 -26.92
C GLY A 467 -19.22 -8.46 -28.36
N ALA A 468 -18.55 -7.86 -29.33
CA ALA A 468 -18.89 -7.96 -30.75
C ALA A 468 -18.66 -9.39 -31.30
N THR A 469 -17.56 -10.05 -30.93
CA THR A 469 -17.29 -11.45 -31.32
C THR A 469 -18.23 -12.47 -30.65
N LEU A 470 -18.63 -12.23 -29.41
CA LEU A 470 -19.69 -12.98 -28.72
C LEU A 470 -21.07 -12.73 -29.35
N LYS A 471 -21.35 -11.51 -29.82
CA LYS A 471 -22.59 -11.17 -30.52
C LYS A 471 -22.70 -11.88 -31.87
N GLU A 472 -21.58 -12.02 -32.59
CA GLU A 472 -21.47 -12.80 -33.83
C GLU A 472 -21.68 -14.30 -33.56
N TRP A 473 -21.02 -14.85 -32.55
CA TRP A 473 -21.18 -16.26 -32.14
C TRP A 473 -22.60 -16.58 -31.61
N ALA A 474 -23.20 -15.65 -30.86
CA ALA A 474 -24.57 -15.76 -30.37
C ALA A 474 -25.61 -15.60 -31.48
N LYS A 475 -25.35 -14.79 -32.52
CA LYS A 475 -26.21 -14.74 -33.71
C LYS A 475 -26.17 -16.02 -34.53
N ALA A 476 -25.03 -16.72 -34.56
CA ALA A 476 -24.90 -18.01 -35.25
C ALA A 476 -25.65 -19.15 -34.53
N THR A 477 -26.02 -18.97 -33.26
CA THR A 477 -26.70 -19.98 -32.45
C THR A 477 -28.08 -19.47 -32.06
N THR A 478 -29.13 -19.95 -32.75
CA THR A 478 -30.54 -19.53 -32.61
C THR A 478 -30.93 -19.04 -31.20
N GLN A 479 -31.15 -17.73 -31.03
CA GLN A 479 -31.53 -17.05 -29.78
C GLN A 479 -32.69 -17.75 -29.04
N ALA A 480 -33.67 -18.27 -29.77
CA ALA A 480 -34.83 -18.95 -29.20
C ALA A 480 -34.52 -20.25 -28.44
N LYS A 481 -33.39 -20.93 -28.70
CA LYS A 481 -32.98 -22.10 -27.91
C LYS A 481 -32.25 -21.70 -26.64
N VAL A 482 -31.42 -20.67 -26.73
CA VAL A 482 -30.67 -20.12 -25.59
C VAL A 482 -31.62 -19.50 -24.56
N ASP A 483 -32.60 -18.70 -24.99
CA ASP A 483 -33.59 -18.08 -24.08
C ASP A 483 -34.51 -19.12 -23.42
N LYS A 484 -34.79 -20.23 -24.12
CA LYS A 484 -35.64 -21.32 -23.60
C LYS A 484 -34.88 -22.22 -22.62
N GLU A 485 -33.56 -22.36 -22.76
CA GLU A 485 -32.69 -23.07 -21.81
C GLU A 485 -32.32 -22.19 -20.59
N ILE A 486 -32.15 -20.88 -20.79
CA ILE A 486 -31.88 -19.87 -19.73
C ILE A 486 -33.09 -19.70 -18.81
N ASN A 487 -34.31 -19.61 -19.36
CA ASN A 487 -35.52 -19.53 -18.54
C ASN A 487 -35.85 -20.87 -17.84
N ARG A 488 -35.41 -22.01 -18.39
CA ARG A 488 -35.61 -23.32 -17.77
C ARG A 488 -34.61 -23.62 -16.65
N SER A 489 -33.46 -22.94 -16.63
CA SER A 489 -32.40 -23.12 -15.61
C SER A 489 -32.52 -22.19 -14.40
N GLY A 490 -33.57 -21.35 -14.32
CA GLY A 490 -33.73 -20.41 -13.21
C GLY A 490 -32.65 -19.32 -13.15
N PHE A 491 -31.90 -19.15 -14.24
CA PHE A 491 -30.75 -18.24 -14.29
C PHE A 491 -31.16 -16.77 -14.19
N ASN A 492 -32.33 -16.39 -14.73
CA ASN A 492 -32.89 -15.04 -14.57
C ASN A 492 -33.35 -14.77 -13.13
N GLU A 493 -33.84 -15.79 -12.42
CA GLU A 493 -34.21 -15.69 -11.01
C GLU A 493 -32.97 -15.66 -10.10
N PHE A 494 -31.90 -16.34 -10.50
CA PHE A 494 -30.56 -16.25 -9.90
C PHE A 494 -29.90 -14.89 -10.15
N LEU A 495 -30.02 -14.32 -11.36
CA LEU A 495 -29.56 -12.97 -11.70
C LEU A 495 -30.36 -11.88 -10.96
N ALA A 496 -31.69 -12.04 -10.86
CA ALA A 496 -32.54 -11.17 -10.04
C ALA A 496 -32.19 -11.30 -8.55
N LYS A 497 -31.86 -12.50 -8.06
CA LYS A 497 -31.28 -12.69 -6.72
C LYS A 497 -29.89 -12.06 -6.58
N MET A 498 -29.11 -11.95 -7.65
CA MET A 498 -27.84 -11.20 -7.69
C MET A 498 -28.02 -9.69 -7.80
N GLN A 499 -29.22 -9.15 -8.07
CA GLN A 499 -29.48 -7.71 -8.05
C GLN A 499 -29.31 -7.08 -6.65
N PHE A 500 -29.04 -7.85 -5.59
CA PHE A 500 -28.60 -7.28 -4.31
C PHE A 500 -27.30 -6.48 -4.43
N TRP A 501 -26.52 -6.68 -5.50
CA TRP A 501 -25.33 -5.89 -5.86
C TRP A 501 -25.65 -4.58 -6.59
N ASN A 502 -26.90 -4.28 -6.93
CA ASN A 502 -27.28 -2.98 -7.51
C ASN A 502 -28.15 -2.25 -6.48
N HIS A 503 -27.52 -1.75 -5.42
CA HIS A 503 -28.20 -0.83 -4.50
C HIS A 503 -28.12 0.58 -5.07
N ASP A 504 -29.27 1.25 -5.19
CA ASP A 504 -29.35 2.58 -5.78
C ASP A 504 -29.13 3.64 -4.68
N LYS A 505 -27.97 4.30 -4.68
CA LYS A 505 -27.50 5.28 -3.68
C LYS A 505 -28.53 6.38 -3.32
N ASN A 506 -29.45 6.66 -4.23
CA ASN A 506 -30.43 7.74 -4.12
C ASN A 506 -31.85 7.27 -3.74
N ALA A 507 -32.11 5.97 -3.63
CA ALA A 507 -33.47 5.46 -3.42
C ALA A 507 -34.01 5.66 -1.99
N THR A 508 -33.14 5.75 -0.97
CA THR A 508 -33.57 5.89 0.43
C THR A 508 -32.69 6.85 1.23
N ASN A 509 -33.32 7.75 2.00
CA ASN A 509 -32.65 8.68 2.92
C ASN A 509 -32.20 8.03 4.26
N GLU A 510 -32.22 6.70 4.35
CA GLU A 510 -31.79 5.97 5.55
C GLU A 510 -30.28 5.73 5.52
N PRO A 511 -29.58 5.77 6.68
CA PRO A 511 -28.17 5.41 6.73
C PRO A 511 -28.00 3.95 6.28
N PRO A 512 -27.09 3.66 5.34
CA PRO A 512 -26.90 2.30 4.84
C PRO A 512 -26.53 1.36 5.97
N GLY A 513 -27.09 0.15 5.95
CA GLY A 513 -26.68 -0.92 6.85
C GLY A 513 -25.20 -1.28 6.66
N PHE A 514 -24.62 -1.97 7.64
CA PHE A 514 -23.21 -2.39 7.58
C PHE A 514 -22.90 -3.21 6.31
N LEU A 515 -23.82 -4.09 5.90
CA LEU A 515 -23.64 -4.95 4.73
C LEU A 515 -23.67 -4.18 3.40
N THR A 516 -24.58 -3.20 3.24
CA THR A 516 -24.62 -2.39 2.02
C THR A 516 -23.40 -1.49 1.93
N LYS A 517 -22.95 -0.92 3.06
CA LYS A 517 -21.69 -0.17 3.13
C LYS A 517 -20.46 -1.04 2.80
N TRP A 518 -20.44 -2.29 3.25
CA TRP A 518 -19.34 -3.21 2.99
C TRP A 518 -19.32 -3.74 1.55
N LEU A 519 -20.49 -3.92 0.92
CA LEU A 519 -20.62 -4.39 -0.47
C LEU A 519 -20.39 -3.28 -1.50
N HIS A 520 -20.69 -2.02 -1.15
CA HIS A 520 -20.53 -0.84 -2.01
C HIS A 520 -19.54 0.17 -1.44
N PRO A 521 -18.26 -0.20 -1.23
CA PRO A 521 -17.24 0.75 -0.79
C PRO A 521 -17.04 1.90 -1.78
N GLU A 522 -17.26 1.66 -3.09
CA GLU A 522 -17.19 2.69 -4.13
C GLU A 522 -18.19 3.84 -3.93
N GLU A 523 -19.30 3.59 -3.24
CA GLU A 523 -20.33 4.61 -3.01
C GLU A 523 -20.23 5.27 -1.62
N TYR A 524 -19.91 4.47 -0.60
CA TYR A 524 -20.00 4.86 0.81
C TYR A 524 -18.65 5.08 1.50
N GLU A 525 -17.55 4.66 0.88
CA GLU A 525 -16.18 4.92 1.33
C GLU A 525 -15.41 5.78 0.33
N ASP A 526 -16.15 6.59 -0.43
CA ASP A 526 -15.60 7.53 -1.39
C ASP A 526 -14.81 8.68 -0.71
N PHE A 527 -13.96 9.37 -1.47
CA PHE A 527 -13.07 10.42 -1.01
C PHE A 527 -13.82 11.51 -0.22
N VAL A 528 -14.98 11.96 -0.71
CA VAL A 528 -15.79 12.98 -0.02
C VAL A 528 -16.30 12.46 1.33
N ALA A 529 -16.77 11.21 1.37
CA ALA A 529 -17.23 10.59 2.62
C ALA A 529 -16.09 10.47 3.63
N LEU A 530 -14.91 9.99 3.20
CA LEU A 530 -13.71 9.89 4.04
C LEU A 530 -13.21 11.26 4.49
N ARG A 531 -13.21 12.27 3.61
CA ARG A 531 -12.82 13.65 3.93
C ARG A 531 -13.68 14.23 5.05
N ASN A 532 -14.97 13.94 5.05
CA ASN A 532 -15.89 14.38 6.11
C ASN A 532 -15.64 13.66 7.46
N THR A 533 -15.02 12.48 7.45
CA THR A 533 -14.61 11.79 8.69
C THR A 533 -13.33 12.38 9.31
N ILE A 534 -12.54 13.13 8.53
CA ILE A 534 -11.34 13.80 9.04
C ILE A 534 -11.80 15.04 9.81
N PRO A 535 -11.46 15.19 11.10
CA PRO A 535 -11.85 16.36 11.88
C PRO A 535 -11.15 17.61 11.35
N GLY A 536 -11.86 18.42 10.55
CA GLY A 536 -11.31 19.58 9.83
C GLY A 536 -10.77 20.69 10.73
N ASP A 537 -11.45 20.97 11.85
CA ASP A 537 -11.13 22.10 12.75
C ASP A 537 -10.17 21.75 13.90
N GLN A 538 -9.74 20.48 14.02
CA GLN A 538 -8.91 20.01 15.15
C GLN A 538 -7.44 19.79 14.79
N LEU A 539 -7.06 19.92 13.52
CA LEU A 539 -5.66 19.82 13.12
C LEU A 539 -4.92 21.09 13.57
N PRO A 540 -3.93 20.99 14.47
CA PRO A 540 -3.21 22.18 14.93
C PRO A 540 -2.56 22.88 13.73
N HIS A 541 -2.71 24.20 13.64
CA HIS A 541 -1.97 24.99 12.66
C HIS A 541 -0.48 24.71 12.83
N VAL A 542 0.15 24.18 11.78
CA VAL A 542 1.58 23.87 11.81
C VAL A 542 2.37 25.18 11.85
N GLU A 543 2.76 25.61 13.04
CA GLU A 543 3.59 26.79 13.23
C GLU A 543 5.04 26.53 12.83
N TYR A 544 5.33 26.57 11.53
CA TYR A 544 6.71 26.39 11.05
C TYR A 544 7.67 27.39 11.71
N PRO A 545 8.88 26.98 12.11
CA PRO A 545 9.88 27.91 12.63
C PRO A 545 10.15 29.02 11.62
N SER A 546 10.43 30.24 12.08
CA SER A 546 10.69 31.39 11.19
C SER A 546 11.84 31.17 10.19
N GLU A 547 12.75 30.25 10.47
CA GLU A 547 13.83 29.84 9.57
C GLU A 547 13.43 28.74 8.57
N PHE A 548 12.26 28.11 8.68
CA PHE A 548 11.85 26.95 7.89
C PHE A 548 12.00 27.19 6.39
N LYS A 549 11.56 28.34 5.87
CA LYS A 549 11.75 28.75 4.46
C LYS A 549 13.22 28.71 4.00
N LYS A 550 14.18 28.93 4.89
CA LYS A 550 15.63 28.83 4.60
C LYS A 550 16.17 27.41 4.68
N ARG A 551 15.41 26.47 5.26
CA ARG A 551 15.77 25.07 5.50
C ARG A 551 15.17 24.11 4.47
N CYS A 552 14.02 24.45 3.89
CA CYS A 552 13.14 23.51 3.20
C CYS A 552 13.81 22.66 2.11
N TYR A 553 14.75 23.17 1.33
CA TYR A 553 15.37 22.38 0.26
C TYR A 553 16.85 22.74 0.02
N LEU A 554 17.52 23.16 1.09
CA LEU A 554 18.96 23.39 1.07
C LEU A 554 19.67 22.29 1.86
N PRO A 555 20.88 21.86 1.43
CA PRO A 555 21.66 20.88 2.18
C PRO A 555 21.85 21.33 3.63
N PRO A 556 21.70 20.46 4.64
CA PRO A 556 21.83 20.79 6.06
C PRO A 556 23.11 21.57 6.38
N GLU A 557 24.19 21.30 5.65
CA GLU A 557 25.49 21.96 5.81
C GLU A 557 25.43 23.46 5.54
N THR A 558 24.44 23.96 4.80
CA THR A 558 24.32 25.37 4.39
C THR A 558 23.52 26.23 5.36
N TRP A 559 22.54 25.63 6.06
CA TRP A 559 21.61 26.34 6.95
C TRP A 559 21.70 25.91 8.41
N ALA A 560 22.26 24.74 8.73
CA ALA A 560 22.32 24.27 10.11
C ALA A 560 23.03 25.30 11.00
N PRO A 561 22.43 25.68 12.15
CA PRO A 561 23.07 26.58 13.09
C PRO A 561 24.35 25.94 13.64
N LYS A 562 25.27 26.75 14.14
CA LYS A 562 26.45 26.25 14.85
C LYS A 562 25.98 25.38 16.02
N THR A 563 26.53 24.18 16.16
CA THR A 563 26.16 23.27 17.25
C THR A 563 26.51 23.88 18.60
N THR A 564 25.55 23.94 19.52
CA THR A 564 25.80 24.36 20.90
C THR A 564 26.72 23.35 21.60
N LEU A 565 27.82 23.81 22.19
CA LEU A 565 28.67 23.00 23.04
C LEU A 565 27.97 22.80 24.40
N TRP A 566 27.92 21.55 24.87
CA TRP A 566 27.25 21.19 26.11
C TRP A 566 28.26 20.54 27.05
N ILE A 567 28.59 21.24 28.13
CA ILE A 567 29.62 20.83 29.11
C ILE A 567 28.91 20.55 30.44
N PRO A 568 29.30 19.52 31.21
CA PRO A 568 28.74 19.30 32.53
C PRO A 568 29.22 20.38 33.50
N ARG A 569 28.30 20.85 34.35
CA ARG A 569 28.60 21.78 35.43
C ARG A 569 29.44 21.11 36.51
N ASP A 570 30.45 21.81 36.96
CA ASP A 570 31.36 21.41 38.04
C ASP A 570 31.15 22.28 39.29
N ASP A 571 31.50 21.73 40.46
CA ASP A 571 31.42 22.45 41.74
C ASP A 571 32.49 23.54 41.87
N ALA A 572 33.65 23.33 41.23
CA ALA A 572 34.75 24.29 41.19
C ALA A 572 34.48 25.50 40.27
N ARG A 573 33.31 25.54 39.60
CA ARG A 573 32.84 26.64 38.71
C ARG A 573 33.72 26.89 37.48
N VAL A 574 34.63 25.98 37.14
CA VAL A 574 35.46 26.05 35.91
C VAL A 574 34.58 26.06 34.67
N SER A 575 33.53 25.24 34.64
CA SER A 575 32.53 25.19 33.55
C SER A 575 31.85 26.55 33.32
N ARG A 576 31.53 27.29 34.39
CA ARG A 576 30.93 28.63 34.28
C ARG A 576 31.90 29.64 33.69
N GLN A 577 33.17 29.56 34.07
CA GLN A 577 34.22 30.40 33.50
C GLN A 577 34.43 30.08 32.01
N GLU A 578 34.49 28.79 31.65
CA GLU A 578 34.60 28.32 30.27
C GLU A 578 33.41 28.76 29.41
N VAL A 579 32.19 28.67 29.94
CA VAL A 579 30.98 29.19 29.28
C VAL A 579 31.12 30.69 29.07
N ALA A 580 31.55 31.46 30.08
CA ALA A 580 31.68 32.91 29.96
C ALA A 580 32.73 33.33 28.92
N HIS A 581 33.86 32.63 28.85
CA HIS A 581 34.93 32.89 27.88
C HIS A 581 34.53 32.47 26.46
N THR A 582 33.96 31.27 26.31
CA THR A 582 33.71 30.65 25.00
C THR A 582 32.41 31.14 24.33
N ARG A 583 31.42 31.62 25.12
CA ARG A 583 30.13 32.12 24.60
C ARG A 583 30.26 33.27 23.60
N LYS A 584 31.39 33.99 23.61
CA LYS A 584 31.72 35.03 22.63
C LYS A 584 31.91 34.49 21.20
N TYR A 585 32.41 33.25 21.06
CA TYR A 585 32.79 32.66 19.77
C TYR A 585 31.80 31.61 19.26
N THR A 586 31.28 30.79 20.18
CA THR A 586 30.41 29.64 19.87
C THR A 586 29.33 29.50 20.94
N PRO A 587 28.08 29.14 20.57
CA PRO A 587 27.05 28.84 21.56
C PRO A 587 27.52 27.70 22.48
N ILE A 588 27.54 27.94 23.78
CA ILE A 588 27.97 27.00 24.82
C ILE A 588 27.06 27.14 26.03
N SER A 589 26.76 26.05 26.70
CA SER A 589 25.99 26.05 27.94
C SER A 589 26.37 24.89 28.85
N ASP A 590 26.34 25.17 30.16
CA ASP A 590 26.52 24.23 31.28
C ASP A 590 25.19 23.83 31.94
N LYS A 591 24.05 24.31 31.41
CA LYS A 591 22.73 24.01 31.98
C LYS A 591 22.30 22.57 31.67
N GLY A 592 21.62 21.93 32.62
CA GLY A 592 21.05 20.60 32.43
C GLY A 592 22.06 19.45 32.41
N ALA A 593 23.34 19.67 32.71
CA ALA A 593 24.32 18.61 32.93
C ALA A 593 25.20 18.97 34.14
N ALA A 594 25.53 18.00 34.99
CA ALA A 594 26.35 18.18 36.19
C ALA A 594 27.29 16.98 36.39
N LEU A 595 28.36 17.17 37.15
CA LEU A 595 29.24 16.10 37.62
C LEU A 595 28.78 15.61 39.00
N ASP A 596 28.65 14.30 39.15
CA ASP A 596 28.48 13.60 40.42
C ASP A 596 29.82 13.56 41.20
N GLU A 597 29.80 13.27 42.50
CA GLU A 597 30.99 13.19 43.36
C GLU A 597 32.03 12.18 42.84
N LYS A 598 31.58 11.20 42.05
CA LYS A 598 32.41 10.18 41.39
C LYS A 598 32.93 10.59 40.01
N GLY A 599 32.78 11.86 39.62
CA GLY A 599 33.16 12.39 38.30
C GLY A 599 32.26 11.93 37.15
N ARG A 600 31.07 11.39 37.43
CA ARG A 600 30.13 10.89 36.41
C ARG A 600 29.19 11.99 35.95
N VAL A 601 28.85 12.02 34.66
CA VAL A 601 27.94 13.04 34.13
C VAL A 601 26.46 12.68 34.38
N VAL A 602 25.80 13.49 35.19
CA VAL A 602 24.35 13.48 35.43
C VAL A 602 23.71 14.50 34.49
N VAL A 603 22.59 14.15 33.87
CA VAL A 603 21.92 14.98 32.87
C VAL A 603 20.47 15.19 33.29
N TYR A 604 20.05 16.44 33.38
CA TYR A 604 18.69 16.86 33.66
C TYR A 604 18.04 17.29 32.34
N PHE A 605 17.17 16.45 31.79
CA PHE A 605 16.64 16.63 30.44
C PHE A 605 15.79 17.90 30.29
N ASP A 606 15.01 18.26 31.31
CA ASP A 606 14.12 19.44 31.30
C ASP A 606 14.87 20.78 31.22
N GLN A 607 16.16 20.79 31.57
CA GLN A 607 17.00 21.99 31.61
C GLN A 607 18.00 22.03 30.45
N ALA A 608 17.87 21.13 29.46
CA ALA A 608 18.81 21.04 28.36
C ALA A 608 18.82 22.35 27.52
N PRO A 609 20.00 22.84 27.10
CA PRO A 609 20.13 24.11 26.36
C PRO A 609 19.75 24.00 24.87
N MET A 610 19.10 22.91 24.48
CA MET A 610 18.71 22.62 23.11
C MET A 610 17.30 23.17 22.91
N LYS A 611 17.14 24.22 22.09
CA LYS A 611 15.80 24.75 21.75
C LYS A 611 15.00 23.67 21.02
N GLU A 612 13.85 23.33 21.56
CA GLU A 612 12.84 22.55 20.85
C GLU A 612 11.98 23.47 19.98
N ALA A 613 11.78 23.01 18.75
CA ALA A 613 10.49 23.04 18.07
C ALA A 613 10.53 21.86 17.11
N ARG A 614 10.19 20.67 17.60
CA ARG A 614 9.66 19.64 16.72
C ARG A 614 8.17 19.89 16.69
N LEU A 615 7.69 20.49 15.60
CA LEU A 615 6.29 20.31 15.22
C LEU A 615 6.18 18.84 14.84
N LEU A 616 5.54 18.06 15.69
CA LEU A 616 4.79 16.91 15.23
C LEU A 616 3.36 17.41 15.05
N LEU A 617 2.87 17.33 13.81
CA LEU A 617 1.51 16.84 13.61
C LEU A 617 1.53 15.34 13.86
#